data_AF-A0A382H6V0-F1
#
_entry.id   AF-A0A382H6V0-F1
#
_cell.length_a   1.000
_cell.length_b   1.000
_cell.length_c   1.000
_cell.angle_alpha   90.00
_cell.angle_beta   90.00
_cell.angle_gamma   90.00
#
_symmetry.space_group_name_H-M   'P 1'
#
loop_
_entity.id
_entity.type
_entity.pdbx_description
1 polymer ?
#
loop_
_entity_poly.entity_id
_entity_poly.type
_entity_poly.pdbx_seq_one_letter_code
_entity_poly.pdbx_strand_id
1 'polypeptide(L)'
;MESEIDRKVFLLVGDSLEFNTIPMVQDKIDLAEKQYILNEYFHREIFLKYQASDSLIREAFRKSKINIHARHLFAPNIESANQLIALLEQGKTFEELAPGIFRDSTLASSGGDLGYFSIGDMDPAFEDAAFALADGEISRPVKTSRGYSIIQVIDRWVEPMISEQDFQLHKDDMNALLRSRNIHNRRQKWTDSLAQSLQIEISKNHLNLLFDNKTNIFQNECQLLKDTEIELRSKLGKWRINELVLRLNKLSIEQANMITSPEKLRESLFGILVKEKILQLAKMQDWYNHSETKWNIQRQKEDAQILFTIDYYLKDIKPRLKADYSGLLIKLREKVSIQIHADKVQELEILS
;
A
#
# COMPACT_ATOMS: atom_id res chain seq x y z
N MET A 1 -16.14 -22.66 -4.39
CA MET A 1 -17.54 -22.88 -3.97
C MET A 1 -17.70 -22.69 -2.46
N GLU A 2 -16.91 -23.37 -1.62
CA GLU A 2 -16.97 -23.22 -0.15
C GLU A 2 -16.73 -21.78 0.33
N SER A 3 -15.72 -21.08 -0.22
CA SER A 3 -15.42 -19.68 0.13
C SER A 3 -16.59 -18.71 -0.15
N GLU A 4 -17.37 -18.92 -1.21
CA GLU A 4 -18.52 -18.05 -1.53
C GLU A 4 -19.73 -18.31 -0.62
N ILE A 5 -19.92 -19.56 -0.22
CA ILE A 5 -20.94 -19.92 0.77
C ILE A 5 -20.62 -19.25 2.11
N ASP A 6 -19.35 -19.31 2.54
CA ASP A 6 -18.91 -18.69 3.79
C ASP A 6 -19.09 -17.18 3.78
N ARG A 7 -18.76 -16.51 2.66
CA ARG A 7 -19.03 -15.07 2.48
C ARG A 7 -20.50 -14.74 2.65
N LYS A 8 -21.39 -15.47 1.94
CA LYS A 8 -22.84 -15.28 2.03
C LYS A 8 -23.34 -15.47 3.46
N VAL A 9 -22.82 -16.47 4.18
CA VAL A 9 -23.18 -16.72 5.58
C VAL A 9 -22.81 -15.53 6.46
N PHE A 10 -21.58 -15.01 6.37
CA PHE A 10 -21.16 -13.85 7.17
C PHE A 10 -21.93 -12.56 6.84
N LEU A 11 -22.30 -12.36 5.57
CA LEU A 11 -23.15 -11.24 5.16
C LEU A 11 -24.55 -11.37 5.76
N LEU A 12 -25.20 -12.53 5.62
CA LEU A 12 -26.53 -12.78 6.19
C LEU A 12 -26.55 -12.60 7.71
N VAL A 13 -25.51 -13.06 8.40
CA VAL A 13 -25.34 -12.85 9.84
C VAL A 13 -25.20 -11.36 10.15
N GLY A 14 -24.33 -10.64 9.44
CA GLY A 14 -24.17 -9.20 9.64
C GLY A 14 -25.45 -8.41 9.38
N ASP A 15 -26.19 -8.76 8.32
CA ASP A 15 -27.48 -8.14 7.97
C ASP A 15 -28.56 -8.45 9.02
N SER A 16 -28.63 -9.68 9.54
CA SER A 16 -29.56 -10.03 10.61
C SER A 16 -29.32 -9.28 11.92
N LEU A 17 -28.09 -8.78 12.10
CA LEU A 17 -27.68 -7.94 13.23
C LEU A 17 -27.68 -6.45 12.88
N GLU A 18 -28.20 -6.08 11.70
CA GLU A 18 -28.29 -4.72 11.20
C GLU A 18 -26.94 -3.98 11.18
N PHE A 19 -25.83 -4.70 11.02
CA PHE A 19 -24.49 -4.10 11.03
C PHE A 19 -24.30 -3.08 9.91
N ASN A 20 -25.01 -3.25 8.80
CA ASN A 20 -25.04 -2.29 7.72
C ASN A 20 -25.67 -0.93 8.13
N THR A 21 -26.40 -0.82 9.24
CA THR A 21 -26.94 0.47 9.72
C THR A 21 -25.99 1.21 10.65
N ILE A 22 -24.97 0.51 11.18
CA ILE A 22 -24.03 1.07 12.14
C ILE A 22 -23.13 2.11 11.42
N PRO A 23 -23.08 3.37 11.89
CA PRO A 23 -22.30 4.42 11.23
C PRO A 23 -20.83 4.07 11.00
N MET A 24 -20.18 3.45 11.98
CA MET A 24 -18.78 3.01 11.86
C MET A 24 -18.59 1.95 10.75
N VAL A 25 -19.58 1.09 10.53
CA VAL A 25 -19.52 0.06 9.47
C VAL A 25 -19.74 0.72 8.12
N GLN A 26 -20.69 1.65 8.01
CA GLN A 26 -20.89 2.46 6.81
C GLN A 26 -19.65 3.26 6.42
N ASP A 27 -18.95 3.88 7.39
CA ASP A 27 -17.68 4.57 7.13
C ASP A 27 -16.60 3.63 6.57
N LYS A 28 -16.52 2.38 7.06
CA LYS A 28 -15.59 1.36 6.53
C LYS A 28 -15.97 0.91 5.12
N ILE A 29 -17.25 0.73 4.84
CA ILE A 29 -17.79 0.39 3.52
C ILE A 29 -17.44 1.50 2.52
N ASP A 30 -17.73 2.75 2.87
CA ASP A 30 -17.42 3.94 2.06
C ASP A 30 -15.92 4.06 1.79
N LEU A 31 -15.08 3.76 2.79
CA LEU A 31 -13.63 3.78 2.66
C LEU A 31 -13.15 2.68 1.69
N ALA A 32 -13.70 1.46 1.80
CA ALA A 32 -13.36 0.36 0.91
C ALA A 32 -13.70 0.67 -0.55
N GLU A 33 -14.89 1.23 -0.81
CA GLU A 33 -15.30 1.68 -2.14
C GLU A 33 -14.34 2.75 -2.69
N LYS A 34 -14.06 3.80 -1.91
CA LYS A 34 -13.13 4.86 -2.33
C LYS A 34 -11.73 4.32 -2.59
N GLN A 35 -11.24 3.43 -1.75
CA GLN A 35 -9.91 2.83 -1.90
C GLN A 35 -9.82 1.96 -3.16
N TYR A 36 -10.88 1.21 -3.47
CA TYR A 36 -10.96 0.46 -4.72
C TYR A 36 -10.84 1.38 -5.93
N ILE A 37 -11.65 2.45 -5.99
CA ILE A 37 -11.61 3.39 -7.12
C ILE A 37 -10.24 4.08 -7.24
N LEU A 38 -9.62 4.45 -6.12
CA LEU A 38 -8.27 5.01 -6.13
C LEU A 38 -7.26 4.02 -6.71
N ASN A 39 -7.33 2.75 -6.31
CA ASN A 39 -6.46 1.69 -6.83
C ASN A 39 -6.70 1.46 -8.34
N GLU A 40 -7.96 1.40 -8.74
CA GLU A 40 -8.38 1.25 -10.14
C GLU A 40 -7.88 2.40 -11.00
N TYR A 41 -7.97 3.64 -10.49
CA TYR A 41 -7.42 4.82 -11.15
C TYR A 41 -5.91 4.67 -11.36
N PHE A 42 -5.16 4.34 -10.32
CA PHE A 42 -3.71 4.16 -10.44
C PHE A 42 -3.37 3.01 -11.38
N HIS A 43 -4.16 1.95 -11.41
CA HIS A 43 -3.99 0.85 -12.34
C HIS A 43 -4.18 1.33 -13.80
N ARG A 44 -5.32 1.95 -14.11
CA ARG A 44 -5.65 2.40 -15.47
C ARG A 44 -4.76 3.52 -15.97
N GLU A 45 -4.58 4.56 -15.16
CA GLU A 45 -3.93 5.80 -15.58
C GLU A 45 -2.41 5.77 -15.45
N ILE A 46 -1.89 4.94 -14.55
CA ILE A 46 -0.46 4.89 -14.27
C ILE A 46 0.12 3.54 -14.67
N PHE A 47 -0.41 2.43 -14.18
CA PHE A 47 0.17 1.12 -14.47
C PHE A 47 0.02 0.75 -15.95
N LEU A 48 -1.21 0.69 -16.48
CA LEU A 48 -1.49 0.23 -17.85
C LEU A 48 -0.93 1.16 -18.93
N LYS A 49 -0.96 2.49 -18.71
CA LYS A 49 -0.44 3.48 -19.66
C LYS A 49 1.09 3.54 -19.74
N TYR A 50 1.80 2.72 -18.97
CA TYR A 50 3.25 2.71 -19.01
C TYR A 50 3.80 1.91 -20.19
N GLN A 51 4.71 2.57 -20.88
CA GLN A 51 5.64 1.95 -21.81
C GLN A 51 7.02 2.55 -21.59
N ALA A 52 7.99 1.68 -21.29
CA ALA A 52 9.39 2.06 -21.23
C ALA A 52 9.89 2.40 -22.64
N SER A 53 10.85 3.32 -22.73
CA SER A 53 11.54 3.56 -24.00
C SER A 53 12.37 2.34 -24.38
N ASP A 54 12.61 2.13 -25.68
CA ASP A 54 13.43 1.02 -26.16
C ASP A 54 14.82 1.01 -25.51
N SER A 55 15.41 2.19 -25.27
CA SER A 55 16.68 2.33 -24.54
C SER A 55 16.62 1.79 -23.11
N LEU A 56 15.54 2.09 -22.36
CA LEU A 56 15.38 1.60 -20.99
C LEU A 56 15.13 0.09 -20.96
N ILE A 57 14.35 -0.43 -21.91
CA ILE A 57 14.12 -1.88 -22.05
C ILE A 57 15.44 -2.58 -22.37
N ARG A 58 16.27 -2.04 -23.28
CA ARG A 58 17.59 -2.58 -23.59
C ARG A 58 18.54 -2.53 -22.39
N GLU A 59 18.48 -1.49 -21.57
CA GLU A 59 19.25 -1.43 -20.33
C GLU A 59 18.82 -2.50 -19.33
N ALA A 60 17.51 -2.63 -19.09
CA ALA A 60 16.96 -3.66 -18.21
C ALA A 60 17.33 -5.06 -18.69
N PHE A 61 17.23 -5.32 -20.00
CA PHE A 61 17.64 -6.58 -20.60
C PHE A 61 19.13 -6.86 -20.39
N ARG A 62 20.02 -5.88 -20.53
CA ARG A 62 21.45 -6.08 -20.22
C ARG A 62 21.66 -6.40 -18.74
N LYS A 63 20.93 -5.74 -17.85
CA LYS A 63 20.99 -6.02 -16.40
C LYS A 63 20.45 -7.42 -16.07
N SER A 64 19.44 -7.91 -16.79
CA SER A 64 18.90 -9.27 -16.60
C SER A 64 19.85 -10.38 -17.03
N LYS A 65 20.94 -10.03 -17.73
CA LYS A 65 22.02 -10.93 -18.13
C LYS A 65 23.18 -10.93 -17.14
N ILE A 66 23.04 -10.21 -16.03
CA ILE A 66 24.03 -10.11 -14.96
C ILE A 66 23.38 -10.66 -13.70
N ASN A 67 24.04 -11.62 -13.08
CA ASN A 67 23.71 -12.13 -11.76
C ASN A 67 24.76 -11.61 -10.77
N ILE A 68 24.30 -10.97 -9.69
CA ILE A 68 25.14 -10.43 -8.63
C ILE A 68 25.06 -11.36 -7.44
N HIS A 69 26.20 -11.86 -6.97
CA HIS A 69 26.30 -12.49 -5.67
C HIS A 69 26.56 -11.39 -4.63
N ALA A 70 25.66 -11.23 -3.67
CA ALA A 70 25.86 -10.26 -2.60
C ALA A 70 25.44 -10.80 -1.25
N ARG A 71 25.98 -10.16 -0.22
CA ARG A 71 25.50 -10.28 1.16
C ARG A 71 25.05 -8.93 1.68
N HIS A 72 24.22 -8.94 2.71
CA HIS A 72 23.80 -7.69 3.34
C HIS A 72 23.63 -7.79 4.85
N LEU A 73 23.69 -6.63 5.51
CA LEU A 73 23.18 -6.45 6.86
C LEU A 73 21.93 -5.56 6.81
N PHE A 74 20.93 -5.89 7.63
CA PHE A 74 19.68 -5.15 7.74
C PHE A 74 19.63 -4.28 9.00
N ALA A 75 19.06 -3.08 8.87
CA ALA A 75 18.77 -2.19 9.99
C ALA A 75 17.37 -1.57 9.83
N PRO A 76 16.59 -1.41 10.92
CA PRO A 76 15.23 -0.86 10.83
C PRO A 76 15.20 0.65 10.56
N ASN A 77 16.26 1.38 10.91
CA ASN A 77 16.38 2.83 10.75
C ASN A 77 17.81 3.24 10.36
N ILE A 78 17.99 4.51 10.00
CA ILE A 78 19.26 5.03 9.49
C ILE A 78 20.32 5.09 10.58
N GLU A 79 19.92 5.35 11.82
CA GLU A 79 20.81 5.43 12.98
C GLU A 79 21.47 4.08 13.25
N SER A 80 20.69 3.00 13.30
CA SER A 80 21.20 1.63 13.43
C SER A 80 22.05 1.21 12.22
N ALA A 81 21.69 1.64 11.01
CA ALA A 81 22.51 1.33 9.84
C ALA A 81 23.89 2.01 9.90
N ASN A 82 23.94 3.27 10.35
CA ASN A 82 25.21 3.98 10.54
C ASN A 82 26.08 3.33 11.63
N GLN A 83 25.47 2.79 12.70
CA GLN A 83 26.18 2.03 13.72
C GLN A 83 26.83 0.76 13.14
N LEU A 84 26.11 0.02 12.29
CA LEU A 84 26.65 -1.16 11.63
C LEU A 84 27.84 -0.82 10.73
N ILE A 85 27.78 0.28 9.97
CA ILE A 85 28.92 0.75 9.18
C ILE A 85 30.12 1.07 10.06
N ALA A 86 29.92 1.78 11.17
CA ALA A 86 31.01 2.09 12.10
C ALA A 86 31.66 0.82 12.68
N LEU A 87 30.89 -0.24 12.92
CA LEU A 87 31.42 -1.54 13.36
C LEU A 87 32.25 -2.21 12.25
N LEU A 88 31.76 -2.19 11.00
CA LEU A 88 32.51 -2.70 9.85
C LEU A 88 33.84 -1.95 9.67
N GLU A 89 33.83 -0.62 9.81
CA GLU A 89 35.03 0.23 9.75
C GLU A 89 36.01 -0.04 10.90
N GLN A 90 35.52 -0.52 12.05
CA GLN A 90 36.34 -0.98 13.18
C GLN A 90 36.89 -2.40 13.00
N GLY A 91 36.64 -3.04 11.85
CA GLY A 91 37.14 -4.36 11.50
C GLY A 91 36.22 -5.51 11.88
N LYS A 92 34.98 -5.24 12.32
CA LYS A 92 33.97 -6.30 12.45
C LYS A 92 33.59 -6.86 11.09
N THR A 93 33.32 -8.16 11.03
CA THR A 93 32.93 -8.83 9.77
C THR A 93 31.42 -9.01 9.67
N PHE A 94 30.94 -9.30 8.46
CA PHE A 94 29.53 -9.61 8.23
C PHE A 94 29.09 -10.86 9.01
N GLU A 95 29.95 -11.87 9.12
CA GLU A 95 29.73 -13.11 9.87
C GLU A 95 29.59 -12.87 11.38
N GLU A 96 30.31 -11.89 11.92
CA GLU A 96 30.18 -11.52 13.34
C GLU A 96 28.88 -10.76 13.63
N LEU A 97 28.40 -9.95 12.67
CA LEU A 97 27.25 -9.06 12.87
C LEU A 97 25.90 -9.70 12.51
N ALA A 98 25.86 -10.54 11.46
CA ALA A 98 24.63 -11.15 10.95
C ALA A 98 23.81 -11.94 11.99
N PRO A 99 24.41 -12.70 12.94
CA PRO A 99 23.64 -13.45 13.94
C PRO A 99 22.76 -12.59 14.86
N GLY A 100 23.15 -11.33 15.11
CA GLY A 100 22.37 -10.40 15.91
C GLY A 100 21.25 -9.69 15.14
N ILE A 101 21.23 -9.83 13.81
CA ILE A 101 20.37 -9.06 12.90
C ILE A 101 19.28 -9.94 12.30
N PHE A 102 19.64 -11.13 11.81
CA PHE A 102 18.72 -12.00 11.09
C PHE A 102 18.08 -13.03 12.02
N ARG A 103 16.76 -13.18 11.89
CA ARG A 103 16.02 -14.30 12.50
C ARG A 103 16.12 -15.57 11.67
N ASP A 104 16.33 -15.43 10.37
CA ASP A 104 16.58 -16.55 9.46
C ASP A 104 17.95 -17.14 9.79
N SER A 105 17.97 -18.43 10.15
CA SER A 105 19.20 -19.11 10.59
C SER A 105 20.24 -19.20 9.49
N THR A 106 19.81 -19.31 8.23
CA THR A 106 20.71 -19.42 7.09
C THR A 106 21.43 -18.09 6.90
N LEU A 107 20.69 -16.97 6.80
CA LEU A 107 21.27 -15.63 6.71
C LEU A 107 22.14 -15.27 7.92
N ALA A 108 21.71 -15.64 9.13
CA ALA A 108 22.48 -15.40 10.34
C ALA A 108 23.85 -16.10 10.30
N SER A 109 23.88 -17.36 9.86
CA SER A 109 25.11 -18.17 9.78
C SER A 109 26.02 -17.84 8.59
N SER A 110 25.46 -17.33 7.49
CA SER A 110 26.20 -17.06 6.25
C SER A 110 26.76 -15.63 6.15
N GLY A 111 26.65 -14.83 7.22
CA GLY A 111 27.02 -13.41 7.16
C GLY A 111 26.05 -12.58 6.31
N GLY A 112 24.79 -13.02 6.20
CA GLY A 112 23.76 -12.34 5.42
C GLY A 112 23.88 -12.58 3.91
N ASP A 113 24.51 -13.68 3.49
CA ASP A 113 24.64 -14.06 2.08
C ASP A 113 23.28 -14.35 1.44
N LEU A 114 22.99 -13.65 0.34
CA LEU A 114 21.75 -13.75 -0.42
C LEU A 114 21.87 -14.67 -1.64
N GLY A 115 23.08 -15.15 -1.97
CA GLY A 115 23.35 -15.83 -3.23
C GLY A 115 23.26 -14.89 -4.43
N TYR A 116 23.06 -15.48 -5.61
CA TYR A 116 22.92 -14.76 -6.86
C TYR A 116 21.50 -14.22 -7.07
N PHE A 117 21.40 -12.98 -7.52
CA PHE A 117 20.15 -12.37 -7.97
C PHE A 117 20.40 -11.48 -9.19
N SER A 118 19.35 -11.24 -9.96
CA SER A 118 19.33 -10.33 -11.09
C SER A 118 18.32 -9.19 -10.87
N ILE A 119 18.13 -8.37 -11.91
CA ILE A 119 17.13 -7.29 -11.88
C ILE A 119 15.72 -7.87 -11.79
N GLY A 120 14.94 -7.42 -10.81
CA GLY A 120 13.57 -7.86 -10.55
C GLY A 120 13.41 -8.88 -9.42
N ASP A 121 14.51 -9.42 -8.90
CA ASP A 121 14.50 -10.42 -7.83
C ASP A 121 14.45 -9.80 -6.43
N MET A 122 14.89 -8.54 -6.30
CA MET A 122 15.06 -7.82 -5.03
C MET A 122 14.37 -6.45 -5.05
N ASP A 123 14.41 -5.73 -3.92
CA ASP A 123 13.89 -4.36 -3.84
C ASP A 123 14.64 -3.45 -4.84
N PRO A 124 13.94 -2.59 -5.62
CA PRO A 124 14.59 -1.78 -6.65
C PRO A 124 15.77 -0.95 -6.15
N ALA A 125 15.64 -0.35 -4.96
CA ALA A 125 16.72 0.46 -4.40
C ALA A 125 17.95 -0.39 -4.01
N PHE A 126 17.69 -1.63 -3.55
CA PHE A 126 18.75 -2.60 -3.24
C PHE A 126 19.51 -2.99 -4.50
N GLU A 127 18.80 -3.35 -5.57
CA GLU A 127 19.42 -3.74 -6.83
C GLU A 127 20.22 -2.60 -7.45
N ASP A 128 19.64 -1.39 -7.53
CA ASP A 128 20.33 -0.24 -8.13
C ASP A 128 21.65 0.06 -7.41
N ALA A 129 21.68 -0.07 -6.08
CA ALA A 129 22.90 0.05 -5.29
C ALA A 129 23.87 -1.12 -5.55
N ALA A 130 23.38 -2.35 -5.53
CA ALA A 130 24.21 -3.53 -5.77
C ALA A 130 24.87 -3.50 -7.16
N PHE A 131 24.15 -3.12 -8.22
CA PHE A 131 24.68 -2.96 -9.58
C PHE A 131 25.73 -1.84 -9.69
N ALA A 132 25.65 -0.82 -8.84
CA ALA A 132 26.57 0.32 -8.86
C ALA A 132 27.90 0.08 -8.13
N LEU A 133 27.95 -0.90 -7.22
CA LEU A 133 29.17 -1.26 -6.49
C LEU A 133 30.21 -1.95 -7.37
N ALA A 134 31.47 -1.99 -6.95
CA ALA A 134 32.46 -2.95 -7.44
C ALA A 134 32.45 -4.24 -6.60
N ASP A 135 33.04 -5.31 -7.14
CA ASP A 135 33.22 -6.55 -6.39
C ASP A 135 34.11 -6.31 -5.16
N GLY A 136 33.66 -6.79 -4.00
CA GLY A 136 34.24 -6.55 -2.69
C GLY A 136 33.82 -5.23 -2.03
N GLU A 137 33.21 -4.28 -2.75
CA GLU A 137 32.83 -2.98 -2.21
C GLU A 137 31.60 -3.06 -1.30
N ILE A 138 31.61 -2.28 -0.22
CA ILE A 138 30.51 -2.16 0.75
C ILE A 138 29.76 -0.85 0.51
N SER A 139 28.44 -0.90 0.38
CA SER A 139 27.60 0.29 0.20
C SER A 139 27.49 1.14 1.47
N ARG A 140 27.13 2.41 1.27
CA ARG A 140 26.44 3.21 2.30
C ARG A 140 25.05 2.61 2.63
N PRO A 141 24.34 3.06 3.68
CA PRO A 141 23.01 2.55 3.98
C PRO A 141 22.03 2.82 2.83
N VAL A 142 21.46 1.76 2.29
CA VAL A 142 20.48 1.79 1.19
C VAL A 142 19.09 1.65 1.77
N LYS A 143 18.24 2.67 1.60
CA LYS A 143 16.85 2.63 2.05
C LYS A 143 16.02 1.75 1.12
N THR A 144 15.45 0.67 1.64
CA THR A 144 14.52 -0.24 0.97
C THR A 144 13.10 -0.08 1.52
N SER A 145 12.14 -0.80 0.96
CA SER A 145 10.77 -0.85 1.47
C SER A 145 10.64 -1.38 2.90
N ARG A 146 11.61 -2.15 3.40
CA ARG A 146 11.58 -2.78 4.72
C ARG A 146 12.44 -2.08 5.78
N GLY A 147 13.37 -1.22 5.39
CA GLY A 147 14.33 -0.59 6.28
C GLY A 147 15.58 -0.13 5.53
N TYR A 148 16.75 -0.35 6.11
CA TYR A 148 18.04 -0.04 5.50
C TYR A 148 18.86 -1.31 5.32
N SER A 149 19.56 -1.39 4.19
CA SER A 149 20.51 -2.47 3.89
C SER A 149 21.91 -1.91 3.67
N ILE A 150 22.92 -2.61 4.19
CA ILE A 150 24.33 -2.38 3.90
C ILE A 150 24.77 -3.57 3.08
N ILE A 151 25.15 -3.32 1.83
CA ILE A 151 25.31 -4.34 0.79
C ILE A 151 26.78 -4.51 0.52
N GLN A 152 27.25 -5.75 0.40
CA GLN A 152 28.55 -6.04 -0.18
C GLN A 152 28.38 -6.97 -1.38
N VAL A 153 28.87 -6.55 -2.53
CA VAL A 153 28.95 -7.43 -3.70
C VAL A 153 30.16 -8.34 -3.53
N ILE A 154 29.95 -9.64 -3.63
CA ILE A 154 31.00 -10.65 -3.53
C ILE A 154 31.61 -10.86 -4.90
N ASP A 155 30.76 -11.21 -5.88
CA ASP A 155 31.15 -11.36 -7.28
C ASP A 155 29.97 -11.12 -8.22
N ARG A 156 30.25 -11.20 -9.52
CA ARG A 156 29.28 -11.08 -10.60
C ARG A 156 29.51 -12.13 -11.67
N TRP A 157 28.41 -12.70 -12.13
CA TRP A 157 28.39 -13.55 -13.31
C TRP A 157 27.60 -12.89 -14.43
N VAL A 158 28.20 -12.85 -15.62
CA VAL A 158 27.60 -12.23 -16.82
C VAL A 158 27.36 -13.31 -17.86
N GLU A 159 26.13 -13.40 -18.37
CA GLU A 159 25.79 -14.29 -19.46
C GLU A 159 26.54 -13.85 -20.73
N PRO A 160 27.36 -14.73 -21.35
CA PRO A 160 28.35 -14.32 -22.35
C PRO A 160 27.74 -13.95 -23.71
N MET A 161 26.49 -14.33 -23.99
CA MET A 161 25.86 -14.11 -25.29
C MET A 161 24.56 -13.32 -25.14
N ILE A 162 24.55 -12.11 -25.68
CA ILE A 162 23.38 -11.25 -25.77
C ILE A 162 23.07 -11.08 -27.26
N SER A 163 22.01 -11.74 -27.74
CA SER A 163 21.58 -11.64 -29.15
C SER A 163 20.38 -10.72 -29.31
N GLU A 164 20.22 -10.12 -30.49
CA GLU A 164 19.03 -9.31 -30.78
C GLU A 164 17.76 -10.17 -30.78
N GLN A 165 17.84 -11.43 -31.22
CA GLN A 165 16.70 -12.35 -31.16
C GLN A 165 16.25 -12.59 -29.72
N ASP A 166 17.18 -12.80 -28.80
CA ASP A 166 16.89 -12.98 -27.37
C ASP A 166 16.31 -11.71 -26.74
N PHE A 167 16.80 -10.52 -27.14
CA PHE A 167 16.21 -9.25 -26.72
C PHE A 167 14.75 -9.12 -27.18
N GLN A 168 14.45 -9.44 -28.45
CA GLN A 168 13.07 -9.35 -28.96
C GLN A 168 12.12 -10.31 -28.24
N LEU A 169 12.59 -11.51 -27.86
CA LEU A 169 11.82 -12.49 -27.10
C LEU A 169 11.45 -11.97 -25.69
N HIS A 170 12.37 -11.28 -25.01
CA HIS A 170 12.18 -10.81 -23.63
C HIS A 170 11.78 -9.34 -23.52
N LYS A 171 11.52 -8.66 -24.64
CA LYS A 171 11.22 -7.22 -24.68
C LYS A 171 10.01 -6.86 -23.82
N ASP A 172 8.94 -7.63 -23.95
CA ASP A 172 7.69 -7.37 -23.23
C ASP A 172 7.82 -7.69 -21.74
N ASP A 173 8.60 -8.72 -21.38
CA ASP A 173 8.92 -9.06 -19.99
C ASP A 173 9.70 -7.94 -19.32
N MET A 174 10.71 -7.39 -20.00
CA MET A 174 11.48 -6.24 -19.50
C MET A 174 10.62 -4.99 -19.35
N ASN A 175 9.68 -4.76 -20.27
CA ASN A 175 8.74 -3.67 -20.14
C ASN A 175 7.79 -3.87 -18.94
N ALA A 176 7.30 -5.09 -18.72
CA ALA A 176 6.47 -5.44 -17.56
C ALA A 176 7.24 -5.31 -16.24
N LEU A 177 8.50 -5.76 -16.20
CA LEU A 177 9.40 -5.58 -15.07
C LEU A 177 9.57 -4.10 -14.74
N LEU A 178 9.91 -3.27 -15.74
CA LEU A 178 10.08 -1.83 -15.54
C LEU A 178 8.78 -1.13 -15.13
N ARG A 179 7.63 -1.62 -15.60
CA ARG A 179 6.31 -1.13 -15.19
C ARG A 179 6.09 -1.31 -13.70
N SER A 180 6.33 -2.52 -13.21
CA SER A 180 6.19 -2.88 -11.79
C SER A 180 7.23 -2.17 -10.93
N ARG A 181 8.51 -2.18 -11.35
CA ARG A 181 9.63 -1.52 -10.66
C ARG A 181 9.37 -0.03 -10.42
N ASN A 182 8.89 0.67 -11.45
CA ASN A 182 8.76 2.12 -11.41
C ASN A 182 7.40 2.62 -10.88
N ILE A 183 6.48 1.73 -10.47
CA ILE A 183 5.10 2.11 -10.17
C ILE A 183 4.99 3.07 -8.99
N HIS A 184 5.84 2.91 -7.97
CA HIS A 184 5.83 3.78 -6.78
C HIS A 184 6.31 5.20 -7.13
N ASN A 185 7.44 5.33 -7.82
CA ASN A 185 7.97 6.61 -8.28
C ASN A 185 6.98 7.34 -9.20
N ARG A 186 6.35 6.59 -10.12
CA ARG A 186 5.37 7.14 -11.06
C ARG A 186 4.08 7.58 -10.38
N ARG A 187 3.57 6.81 -9.41
CA ARG A 187 2.46 7.23 -8.55
C ARG A 187 2.78 8.54 -7.84
N GLN A 188 3.96 8.63 -7.23
CA GLN A 188 4.39 9.85 -6.52
C GLN A 188 4.46 11.06 -7.47
N LYS A 189 5.17 10.93 -8.59
CA LYS A 189 5.28 12.02 -9.59
C LYS A 189 3.91 12.46 -10.13
N TRP A 190 3.01 11.50 -10.36
CA TRP A 190 1.65 11.79 -10.80
C TRP A 190 0.88 12.57 -9.73
N THR A 191 0.91 12.13 -8.47
CA THR A 191 0.23 12.82 -7.37
C THR A 191 0.80 14.21 -7.12
N ASP A 192 2.13 14.38 -7.26
CA ASP A 192 2.80 15.67 -7.10
C ASP A 192 2.40 16.65 -8.22
N SER A 193 2.41 16.18 -9.46
CA SER A 193 1.95 16.96 -10.62
C SER A 193 0.48 17.35 -10.48
N LEU A 194 -0.37 16.41 -10.03
CA LEU A 194 -1.78 16.68 -9.78
C LEU A 194 -1.95 17.72 -8.65
N ALA A 195 -1.22 17.58 -7.55
CA ALA A 195 -1.23 18.56 -6.44
C ALA A 195 -0.83 19.96 -6.91
N GLN A 196 0.23 20.06 -7.72
CA GLN A 196 0.66 21.33 -8.33
C GLN A 196 -0.43 21.93 -9.22
N SER A 197 -1.07 21.10 -10.06
CA SER A 197 -2.13 21.54 -10.98
C SER A 197 -3.35 22.12 -10.24
N LEU A 198 -3.61 21.62 -9.03
CA LEU A 198 -4.70 22.06 -8.16
C LEU A 198 -4.45 23.44 -7.55
N GLN A 199 -3.20 23.94 -7.55
CA GLN A 199 -2.83 25.24 -6.96
C GLN A 199 -3.35 25.39 -5.53
N ILE A 200 -3.00 24.42 -4.68
CA ILE A 200 -3.48 24.38 -3.30
C ILE A 200 -2.73 25.42 -2.47
N GLU A 201 -3.47 26.34 -1.85
CA GLU A 201 -2.97 27.44 -1.05
C GLU A 201 -3.63 27.46 0.34
N ILE A 202 -2.80 27.57 1.38
CA ILE A 202 -3.23 27.79 2.76
C ILE A 202 -2.23 28.74 3.42
N SER A 203 -2.72 29.71 4.20
CA SER A 203 -1.84 30.65 4.89
C SER A 203 -1.02 29.92 5.97
N LYS A 204 0.23 30.34 6.18
CA LYS A 204 1.11 29.76 7.21
C LYS A 204 0.48 29.86 8.61
N ASN A 205 -0.20 30.97 8.90
CA ASN A 205 -0.88 31.18 10.18
C ASN A 205 -2.03 30.19 10.37
N HIS A 206 -2.84 29.96 9.34
CA HIS A 206 -3.93 28.98 9.40
C HIS A 206 -3.42 27.55 9.53
N LEU A 207 -2.35 27.21 8.80
CA LEU A 207 -1.73 25.90 8.88
C LEU A 207 -1.16 25.62 10.29
N ASN A 208 -0.46 26.60 10.87
CA ASN A 208 0.04 26.52 12.24
C ASN A 208 -1.12 26.37 13.24
N LEU A 209 -2.18 27.17 13.10
CA LEU A 209 -3.35 27.08 13.99
C LEU A 209 -4.02 25.69 13.94
N LEU A 210 -4.15 25.10 12.75
CA LEU A 210 -4.66 23.73 12.61
C LEU A 210 -3.70 22.71 13.24
N PHE A 211 -2.39 22.90 13.09
CA PHE A 211 -1.38 22.00 13.66
C PHE A 211 -1.36 22.06 15.19
N ASP A 212 -1.41 23.26 15.77
CA ASP A 212 -1.41 23.48 17.22
C ASP A 212 -2.65 22.84 17.87
N ASN A 213 -3.77 22.78 17.14
CA ASN A 213 -5.03 22.17 17.59
C ASN A 213 -5.23 20.73 17.09
N LYS A 214 -4.22 20.08 16.48
CA LYS A 214 -4.38 18.77 15.83
C LYS A 214 -4.92 17.68 16.77
N THR A 215 -4.52 17.69 18.03
CA THR A 215 -5.00 16.71 19.03
C THR A 215 -6.50 16.82 19.23
N ASN A 216 -7.00 18.05 19.43
CA ASN A 216 -8.42 18.34 19.61
C ASN A 216 -9.22 18.04 18.33
N ILE A 217 -8.63 18.29 17.16
CA ILE A 217 -9.18 17.89 15.86
C ILE A 217 -9.43 16.38 15.85
N PHE A 218 -8.38 15.58 16.03
CA PHE A 218 -8.48 14.12 15.96
C PHE A 218 -9.35 13.50 17.06
N GLN A 219 -9.52 14.17 18.20
CA GLN A 219 -10.43 13.76 19.28
C GLN A 219 -11.89 14.23 19.07
N ASN A 220 -12.15 14.97 17.99
CA ASN A 220 -13.45 15.57 17.67
C ASN A 220 -13.91 16.63 18.69
N GLU A 221 -12.96 17.26 19.38
CA GLU A 221 -13.16 18.27 20.43
C GLU A 221 -12.84 19.68 19.91
N CYS A 222 -13.39 20.05 18.75
CA CYS A 222 -13.07 21.31 18.05
C CYS A 222 -14.00 22.49 18.34
N GLN A 223 -14.40 22.70 19.60
CA GLN A 223 -15.24 23.85 19.94
C GLN A 223 -14.51 25.20 19.75
N LEU A 224 -13.18 25.22 19.93
CA LEU A 224 -12.32 26.43 19.89
C LEU A 224 -12.10 27.04 18.50
N LEU A 225 -12.45 26.32 17.43
CA LEU A 225 -12.15 26.71 16.05
C LEU A 225 -13.38 27.21 15.27
N LYS A 226 -14.58 27.17 15.87
CA LYS A 226 -15.84 27.43 15.16
C LYS A 226 -15.97 28.86 14.64
N ASP A 227 -15.33 29.82 15.31
CA ASP A 227 -15.42 31.25 14.98
C ASP A 227 -14.25 31.75 14.12
N THR A 228 -13.30 30.87 13.78
CA THR A 228 -12.10 31.25 13.02
C THR A 228 -12.29 30.99 11.52
N GLU A 229 -12.20 32.04 10.70
CA GLU A 229 -12.19 31.91 9.24
C GLU A 229 -10.84 31.36 8.74
N ILE A 230 -10.67 30.03 8.82
CA ILE A 230 -9.61 29.36 8.08
C ILE A 230 -10.13 28.97 6.70
N GLU A 231 -9.43 29.47 5.67
CA GLU A 231 -9.64 29.08 4.29
C GLU A 231 -8.43 28.35 3.72
N LEU A 232 -8.70 27.21 3.10
CA LEU A 232 -7.83 26.60 2.10
C LEU A 232 -8.44 26.86 0.72
N ARG A 233 -7.62 27.24 -0.25
CA ARG A 233 -8.05 27.54 -1.63
C ARG A 233 -7.36 26.59 -2.61
N SER A 234 -8.09 26.17 -3.63
CA SER A 234 -7.53 25.40 -4.75
C SER A 234 -8.49 25.47 -5.93
N LYS A 235 -8.12 24.91 -7.08
CA LYS A 235 -9.01 24.83 -8.26
C LYS A 235 -10.27 24.00 -8.03
N LEU A 236 -10.31 23.18 -6.98
CA LEU A 236 -11.53 22.44 -6.62
C LEU A 236 -12.54 23.29 -5.83
N GLY A 237 -12.17 24.50 -5.37
CA GLY A 237 -13.02 25.36 -4.57
C GLY A 237 -12.31 26.01 -3.38
N LYS A 238 -13.09 26.48 -2.43
CA LYS A 238 -12.62 26.99 -1.14
C LYS A 238 -13.17 26.09 -0.04
N TRP A 239 -12.32 25.70 0.90
CA TRP A 239 -12.72 24.90 2.05
C TRP A 239 -12.59 25.73 3.32
N ARG A 240 -13.65 25.68 4.11
CA ARG A 240 -13.70 26.30 5.43
C ARG A 240 -13.13 25.36 6.49
N ILE A 241 -12.87 25.90 7.67
CA ILE A 241 -12.33 25.16 8.80
C ILE A 241 -13.11 23.87 9.13
N ASN A 242 -14.44 23.95 9.19
CA ASN A 242 -15.29 22.80 9.53
C ASN A 242 -15.11 21.65 8.53
N GLU A 243 -14.97 21.99 7.25
CA GLU A 243 -14.76 21.03 6.17
C GLU A 243 -13.37 20.37 6.22
N LEU A 244 -12.34 21.11 6.65
CA LEU A 244 -11.00 20.57 6.82
C LEU A 244 -10.92 19.66 8.05
N VAL A 245 -11.52 20.08 9.17
CA VAL A 245 -11.60 19.29 10.40
C VAL A 245 -12.30 17.96 10.15
N LEU A 246 -13.46 17.96 9.50
CA LEU A 246 -14.19 16.72 9.18
C LEU A 246 -13.36 15.74 8.35
N ARG A 247 -12.48 16.22 7.47
CA ARG A 247 -11.60 15.38 6.65
C ARG A 247 -10.41 14.86 7.45
N LEU A 248 -9.79 15.72 8.25
CA LEU A 248 -8.68 15.33 9.13
C LEU A 248 -9.11 14.29 10.16
N ASN A 249 -10.35 14.36 10.66
CA ASN A 249 -10.91 13.41 11.63
C ASN A 249 -11.12 12.01 11.04
N LYS A 250 -11.12 11.88 9.71
CA LYS A 250 -11.24 10.59 9.02
C LYS A 250 -9.89 9.90 8.78
N LEU A 251 -8.78 10.52 9.16
CA LEU A 251 -7.47 9.89 9.08
C LEU A 251 -7.36 8.76 10.10
N SER A 252 -6.60 7.71 9.75
CA SER A 252 -6.27 6.65 10.71
C SER A 252 -5.37 7.18 11.83
N ILE A 253 -5.32 6.47 12.96
CA ILE A 253 -4.42 6.80 14.08
C ILE A 253 -2.96 6.89 13.61
N GLU A 254 -2.53 5.95 12.74
CA GLU A 254 -1.19 5.96 12.15
C GLU A 254 -0.93 7.23 11.33
N GLN A 255 -1.88 7.60 10.46
CA GLN A 255 -1.78 8.81 9.64
C GLN A 255 -1.74 10.08 10.50
N ALA A 256 -2.55 10.14 11.56
CA ALA A 256 -2.56 11.24 12.51
C ALA A 256 -1.22 11.34 13.26
N ASN A 257 -0.64 10.22 13.67
CA ASN A 257 0.67 10.16 14.35
C ASN A 257 1.83 10.60 13.45
N MET A 258 1.72 10.42 12.13
CA MET A 258 2.72 10.91 11.16
C MET A 258 2.70 12.44 11.00
N ILE A 259 1.68 13.14 11.49
CA ILE A 259 1.59 14.61 11.45
C ILE A 259 2.36 15.19 12.65
N THR A 260 3.67 15.30 12.46
CA THR A 260 4.63 15.78 13.48
C THR A 260 5.07 17.23 13.27
N SER A 261 4.69 17.86 12.16
CA SER A 261 4.97 19.27 11.87
C SER A 261 3.86 19.94 11.03
N PRO A 262 3.79 21.28 10.96
CA PRO A 262 2.88 21.99 10.07
C PRO A 262 3.04 21.58 8.60
N GLU A 263 4.27 21.34 8.14
CA GLU A 263 4.51 20.85 6.77
C GLU A 263 3.95 19.44 6.56
N LYS A 264 4.07 18.54 7.54
CA LYS A 264 3.44 17.21 7.46
C LYS A 264 1.91 17.30 7.45
N LEU A 265 1.33 18.27 8.18
CA LEU A 265 -0.10 18.54 8.10
C LEU A 265 -0.49 19.04 6.69
N ARG A 266 0.31 19.93 6.11
CA ARG A 266 0.11 20.44 4.75
C ARG A 266 0.14 19.31 3.72
N GLU A 267 1.15 18.45 3.79
CA GLU A 267 1.25 17.25 2.94
C GLU A 267 0.01 16.36 3.06
N SER A 268 -0.46 16.10 4.29
CA SER A 268 -1.67 15.30 4.53
C SER A 268 -2.93 15.94 3.94
N LEU A 269 -3.13 17.25 4.14
CA LEU A 269 -4.24 18.00 3.56
C LEU A 269 -4.21 17.95 2.02
N PHE A 270 -3.03 18.13 1.44
CA PHE A 270 -2.85 18.12 -0.01
C PHE A 270 -3.13 16.71 -0.55
N GLY A 271 -2.67 15.67 0.13
CA GLY A 271 -2.97 14.28 -0.20
C GLY A 271 -4.46 13.96 -0.19
N ILE A 272 -5.23 14.51 0.76
CA ILE A 272 -6.69 14.38 0.78
C ILE A 272 -7.32 15.00 -0.48
N LEU A 273 -6.94 16.23 -0.83
CA LEU A 273 -7.48 16.94 -2.00
C LEU A 273 -7.10 16.26 -3.31
N VAL A 274 -5.89 15.73 -3.42
CA VAL A 274 -5.44 14.93 -4.56
C VAL A 274 -6.31 13.68 -4.70
N LYS A 275 -6.58 12.95 -3.61
CA LYS A 275 -7.48 11.79 -3.63
C LYS A 275 -8.89 12.17 -4.07
N GLU A 276 -9.44 13.28 -3.56
CA GLU A 276 -10.75 13.78 -3.99
C GLU A 276 -10.77 14.11 -5.49
N LYS A 277 -9.71 14.76 -6.00
CA LYS A 277 -9.61 15.05 -7.43
C LYS A 277 -9.61 13.76 -8.25
N ILE A 278 -8.88 12.74 -7.81
CA ILE A 278 -8.83 11.44 -8.48
C ILE A 278 -10.22 10.80 -8.53
N LEU A 279 -10.96 10.80 -7.42
CA LEU A 279 -12.34 10.28 -7.37
C LEU A 279 -13.28 11.06 -8.31
N GLN A 280 -13.13 12.38 -8.40
CA GLN A 280 -13.89 13.19 -9.37
C GLN A 280 -13.55 12.82 -10.81
N LEU A 281 -12.26 12.63 -11.13
CA LEU A 281 -11.82 12.21 -12.46
C LEU A 281 -12.39 10.83 -12.82
N ALA A 282 -12.35 9.86 -11.89
CA ALA A 282 -12.96 8.55 -12.09
C ALA A 282 -14.47 8.64 -12.36
N LYS A 283 -15.18 9.56 -11.67
CA LYS A 283 -16.61 9.82 -11.90
C LYS A 283 -16.86 10.44 -13.27
N MET A 284 -16.03 11.38 -13.70
CA MET A 284 -16.14 12.00 -15.04
C MET A 284 -15.93 10.99 -16.17
N GLN A 285 -15.14 9.95 -15.93
CA GLN A 285 -14.91 8.86 -16.87
C GLN A 285 -15.93 7.71 -16.75
N ASP A 286 -16.97 7.90 -15.93
CA ASP A 286 -18.06 6.94 -15.71
C ASP A 286 -17.64 5.55 -15.20
N TRP A 287 -16.46 5.44 -14.57
CA TRP A 287 -15.93 4.13 -14.15
C TRP A 287 -16.80 3.42 -13.12
N TYR A 288 -17.47 4.18 -12.26
CA TYR A 288 -18.43 3.65 -11.27
C TYR A 288 -19.57 2.86 -11.92
N ASN A 289 -19.82 3.05 -13.22
CA ASN A 289 -20.90 2.40 -13.93
C ASN A 289 -20.51 1.19 -14.76
N HIS A 290 -19.21 0.96 -14.98
CA HIS A 290 -18.71 -0.24 -15.66
C HIS A 290 -19.08 -1.51 -14.87
N SER A 291 -19.52 -2.55 -15.58
CA SER A 291 -20.01 -3.80 -14.96
C SER A 291 -18.99 -4.46 -14.04
N GLU A 292 -17.75 -4.62 -14.52
CA GLU A 292 -16.64 -5.17 -13.74
C GLU A 292 -16.31 -4.32 -12.51
N THR A 293 -16.23 -2.99 -12.69
CA THR A 293 -15.95 -2.05 -11.60
C THR A 293 -17.05 -2.06 -10.55
N LYS A 294 -18.33 -2.07 -10.95
CA LYS A 294 -19.47 -2.22 -10.03
C LYS A 294 -19.37 -3.50 -9.22
N TRP A 295 -19.10 -4.62 -9.89
CA TRP A 295 -18.96 -5.91 -9.22
C TRP A 295 -17.83 -5.89 -8.20
N ASN A 296 -16.66 -5.37 -8.57
CA ASN A 296 -15.52 -5.28 -7.67
C ASN A 296 -15.77 -4.31 -6.50
N ILE A 297 -16.38 -3.15 -6.73
CA ILE A 297 -16.79 -2.24 -5.65
C ILE A 297 -17.70 -2.96 -4.67
N GLN A 298 -18.72 -3.65 -5.19
CA GLN A 298 -19.67 -4.39 -4.35
C GLN A 298 -18.94 -5.46 -3.51
N ARG A 299 -17.98 -6.18 -4.11
CA ARG A 299 -17.15 -7.14 -3.38
C ARG A 299 -16.35 -6.49 -2.25
N GLN A 300 -15.73 -5.33 -2.49
CA GLN A 300 -14.97 -4.62 -1.46
C GLN A 300 -15.85 -4.12 -0.32
N LYS A 301 -17.08 -3.72 -0.62
CA LYS A 301 -18.08 -3.33 0.39
C LYS A 301 -18.51 -4.51 1.26
N GLU A 302 -18.77 -5.65 0.63
CA GLU A 302 -19.06 -6.92 1.32
C GLU A 302 -17.88 -7.35 2.20
N ASP A 303 -16.64 -7.23 1.73
CA ASP A 303 -15.44 -7.57 2.51
C ASP A 303 -15.35 -6.74 3.79
N ALA A 304 -15.62 -5.44 3.70
CA ALA A 304 -15.63 -4.55 4.87
C ALA A 304 -16.69 -4.98 5.90
N GLN A 305 -17.88 -5.39 5.44
CA GLN A 305 -18.94 -5.91 6.30
C GLN A 305 -18.55 -7.24 6.95
N ILE A 306 -18.06 -8.18 6.15
CA ILE A 306 -17.63 -9.50 6.63
C ILE A 306 -16.52 -9.37 7.68
N LEU A 307 -15.52 -8.52 7.44
CA LEU A 307 -14.45 -8.26 8.39
C LEU A 307 -14.96 -7.68 9.71
N PHE A 308 -15.96 -6.79 9.65
CA PHE A 308 -16.61 -6.30 10.87
C PHE A 308 -17.38 -7.40 11.59
N THR A 309 -18.16 -8.21 10.87
CA THR A 309 -18.87 -9.36 11.43
C THR A 309 -17.90 -10.31 12.11
N ILE A 310 -16.80 -10.67 11.45
CA ILE A 310 -15.77 -11.53 12.03
C ILE A 310 -15.18 -10.89 13.29
N ASP A 311 -14.77 -9.62 13.25
CA ASP A 311 -14.15 -8.93 14.40
C ASP A 311 -15.09 -8.84 15.61
N TYR A 312 -16.36 -8.47 15.39
CA TYR A 312 -17.39 -8.46 16.44
C TYR A 312 -17.53 -9.83 17.08
N TYR A 313 -17.66 -10.90 16.28
CA TYR A 313 -17.74 -12.26 16.80
C TYR A 313 -16.45 -12.72 17.50
N LEU A 314 -15.26 -12.34 16.99
CA LEU A 314 -13.97 -12.72 17.60
C LEU A 314 -13.70 -11.97 18.92
N LYS A 315 -14.18 -10.74 19.08
CA LYS A 315 -13.96 -9.92 20.28
C LYS A 315 -15.05 -10.10 21.33
N ASP A 316 -16.30 -10.23 20.93
CA ASP A 316 -17.43 -10.29 21.87
C ASP A 316 -17.92 -11.72 22.14
N ILE A 317 -17.78 -12.63 21.16
CA ILE A 317 -18.36 -13.98 21.22
C ILE A 317 -17.28 -15.06 21.45
N LYS A 318 -16.11 -15.02 20.79
CA LYS A 318 -15.05 -16.03 20.93
C LYS A 318 -14.38 -16.07 22.32
N PRO A 319 -14.24 -14.98 23.10
CA PRO A 319 -13.78 -15.10 24.48
C PRO A 319 -14.77 -15.89 25.35
N ARG A 320 -16.06 -15.94 24.95
CA ARG A 320 -17.10 -16.76 25.59
C ARG A 320 -17.17 -18.19 25.05
N LEU A 321 -16.57 -18.47 23.89
CA LEU A 321 -16.59 -19.75 23.17
C LEU A 321 -15.23 -20.01 22.51
N LYS A 322 -14.22 -20.45 23.28
CA LYS A 322 -12.86 -20.72 22.73
C LYS A 322 -12.82 -22.04 21.96
N ALA A 323 -12.29 -21.97 20.73
CA ALA A 323 -11.85 -23.04 19.80
C ALA A 323 -12.92 -23.66 18.87
N ASP A 324 -13.07 -23.08 17.67
CA ASP A 324 -13.06 -23.75 16.35
C ASP A 324 -13.65 -22.82 15.26
N TYR A 325 -12.88 -22.46 14.23
CA TYR A 325 -13.35 -21.62 13.11
C TYR A 325 -14.27 -22.42 12.17
N SER A 326 -14.01 -23.73 12.05
CA SER A 326 -14.75 -24.68 11.22
C SER A 326 -16.13 -24.98 11.80
N GLY A 327 -16.20 -25.32 13.10
CA GLY A 327 -17.46 -25.47 13.83
C GLY A 327 -18.30 -24.20 13.93
N LEU A 328 -17.69 -23.02 13.78
CA LEU A 328 -18.40 -21.74 13.73
C LEU A 328 -19.12 -21.53 12.39
N LEU A 329 -18.47 -21.78 11.26
CA LEU A 329 -19.11 -21.70 9.93
C LEU A 329 -20.33 -22.61 9.85
N ILE A 330 -20.25 -23.80 10.45
CA ILE A 330 -21.35 -24.76 10.54
C ILE A 330 -22.52 -24.20 11.37
N LYS A 331 -22.25 -23.67 12.58
CA LYS A 331 -23.30 -23.09 13.44
C LYS A 331 -23.96 -21.83 12.86
N LEU A 332 -23.21 -21.00 12.15
CA LEU A 332 -23.77 -19.85 11.44
C LEU A 332 -24.66 -20.29 10.27
N ARG A 333 -24.26 -21.33 9.52
CA ARG A 333 -25.10 -21.97 8.49
C ARG A 333 -26.40 -22.56 9.06
N GLU A 334 -26.37 -23.09 10.29
CA GLU A 334 -27.55 -23.66 10.98
C GLU A 334 -28.51 -22.59 11.54
N LYS A 335 -28.00 -21.44 12.01
CA LYS A 335 -28.83 -20.36 12.60
C LYS A 335 -29.41 -19.40 11.58
N VAL A 336 -28.76 -19.25 10.43
CA VAL A 336 -29.32 -18.50 9.31
C VAL A 336 -30.27 -19.46 8.59
N SER A 337 -31.57 -19.36 8.85
CA SER A 337 -32.58 -20.00 7.99
C SER A 337 -32.50 -19.38 6.60
N ILE A 338 -31.63 -19.91 5.73
CA ILE A 338 -31.58 -19.51 4.34
C ILE A 338 -32.82 -20.11 3.66
N GLN A 339 -33.95 -19.43 3.73
CA GLN A 339 -34.97 -19.60 2.69
C GLN A 339 -34.41 -18.90 1.44
N ILE A 340 -33.72 -19.68 0.60
CA ILE A 340 -33.49 -19.27 -0.77
C ILE A 340 -34.87 -19.27 -1.42
N HIS A 341 -35.44 -18.09 -1.61
CA HIS A 341 -36.63 -17.91 -2.44
C HIS A 341 -36.41 -18.62 -3.78
N ALA A 342 -37.35 -19.47 -4.20
CA ALA A 342 -37.19 -20.41 -5.33
C ALA A 342 -36.77 -19.72 -6.63
N ASP A 343 -37.11 -18.46 -6.77
CA ASP A 343 -36.74 -17.52 -7.83
C ASP A 343 -35.23 -17.23 -7.90
N LYS A 344 -34.46 -17.31 -6.80
CA LYS A 344 -32.99 -17.21 -6.80
C LYS A 344 -32.27 -18.53 -7.10
N VAL A 345 -32.98 -19.66 -7.06
CA VAL A 345 -32.42 -20.97 -7.46
C VAL A 345 -32.36 -21.09 -8.98
N GLN A 346 -33.34 -20.51 -9.69
CA GLN A 346 -33.38 -20.53 -11.16
C GLN A 346 -32.21 -19.78 -11.83
N GLU A 347 -31.69 -18.71 -11.22
CA GLU A 347 -30.49 -18.02 -11.74
C GLU A 347 -29.21 -18.85 -11.59
N LEU A 348 -29.18 -19.83 -10.67
CA LEU A 348 -28.03 -20.71 -10.44
C LEU A 348 -28.04 -21.97 -11.31
N GLU A 349 -29.20 -22.36 -11.86
CA GLU A 349 -29.34 -23.50 -12.78
C GLU A 349 -28.96 -23.16 -14.25
N ILE A 350 -28.77 -21.89 -14.61
CA ILE A 350 -28.35 -21.49 -15.96
C ILE A 350 -26.82 -21.66 -16.16
N LEU A 351 -26.07 -22.00 -15.11
CA LEU A 351 -24.62 -22.22 -15.16
C LEU A 351 -24.18 -23.66 -14.83
N SER A 352 -25.09 -24.64 -14.86
CA SER A 352 -24.75 -26.07 -14.74
C SER A 352 -24.69 -26.79 -16.08
#